data_AF-A0A385EK63-F1
#
_entry.id   AF-A0A385EK63-F1
#
_cell.length_a   1.000
_cell.length_b   1.000
_cell.length_c   1.000
_cell.angle_alpha   90.00
_cell.angle_beta   90.00
_cell.angle_gamma   90.00
#
_symmetry.space_group_name_H-M   'P 1'
#
loop_
_entity.id
_entity.type
_entity.pdbx_description
1 polymer ?
#
loop_
_entity_poly.entity_id
_entity_poly.type
_entity_poly.pdbx_seq_one_letter_code
_entity_poly.pdbx_strand_id
1 'polypeptide(L)' 'MCMLAVIYTVFIMFLVFYLLNYLGQKLIAKGRPVNHSIIIVISLIEAIIGIALAYYKPPFL' A
#
# COMPACT_ATOMS: atom_id res chain seq x y z
N MET A 1 1.23 -19.12 10.64
CA MET A 1 0.43 -18.57 9.51
C MET A 1 0.72 -19.40 8.27
N CYS A 2 -0.28 -19.88 7.55
CA CYS A 2 -0.08 -20.50 6.23
C CYS A 2 0.50 -19.45 5.26
N MET A 3 1.48 -19.83 4.44
CA MET A 3 2.12 -18.96 3.45
C MET A 3 1.11 -18.26 2.53
N LEU A 4 0.02 -18.96 2.18
CA LEU A 4 -1.11 -18.39 1.42
C LEU A 4 -1.75 -17.19 2.14
N ALA A 5 -1.97 -17.26 3.45
CA ALA A 5 -2.60 -16.18 4.21
C ALA A 5 -1.74 -14.91 4.20
N VAL A 6 -0.41 -15.07 4.28
CA VAL A 6 0.54 -13.94 4.19
C VAL A 6 0.46 -13.29 2.82
N ILE A 7 0.51 -14.09 1.74
CA ILE A 7 0.40 -13.59 0.36
C ILE A 7 -0.92 -12.84 0.13
N TYR A 8 -2.04 -13.41 0.58
CA TYR A 8 -3.35 -12.74 0.49
C TYR A 8 -3.37 -11.42 1.26
N THR A 9 -2.75 -11.37 2.43
CA THR A 9 -2.68 -10.15 3.24
C THR A 9 -1.87 -9.05 2.55
N VAL A 10 -0.72 -9.40 1.96
CA VAL A 10 0.10 -8.48 1.15
C VAL A 10 -0.70 -7.93 -0.02
N PHE A 11 -1.38 -8.81 -0.76
CA PHE A 11 -2.16 -8.43 -1.93
C PHE A 11 -3.32 -7.50 -1.59
N ILE A 12 -4.04 -7.80 -0.50
CA ILE A 12 -5.14 -6.95 -0.03
C ILE A 12 -4.62 -5.59 0.45
N MET A 13 -3.54 -5.56 1.23
CA MET A 13 -2.93 -4.28 1.66
C MET A 13 -2.49 -3.44 0.46
N PHE A 14 -1.84 -4.05 -0.52
CA PHE A 14 -1.44 -3.36 -1.75
C PHE A 14 -2.65 -2.76 -2.48
N LEU A 15 -3.75 -3.51 -2.62
CA LEU A 15 -4.98 -3.02 -3.25
C LEU A 15 -5.58 -1.83 -2.51
N VAL A 16 -5.61 -1.88 -1.18
CA VAL A 16 -6.11 -0.79 -0.34
C VAL A 16 -5.25 0.46 -0.50
N PHE A 17 -3.92 0.34 -0.37
CA PHE A 17 -3.01 1.47 -0.54
C PHE A 17 -3.06 2.04 -1.95
N TYR A 18 -3.14 1.18 -2.97
CA TYR A 18 -3.30 1.61 -4.35
C TYR A 18 -4.56 2.45 -4.56
N LEU A 19 -5.70 1.98 -4.04
CA LEU A 19 -6.96 2.70 -4.16
C LEU A 19 -6.91 4.05 -3.43
N LEU A 20 -6.36 4.07 -2.21
CA LEU A 20 -6.22 5.30 -1.43
C LEU A 20 -5.29 6.30 -2.10
N ASN A 21 -4.15 5.86 -2.62
CA ASN A 21 -3.19 6.71 -3.33
C ASN A 21 -3.74 7.25 -4.64
N TYR A 22 -4.49 6.42 -5.39
CA TYR A 22 -5.17 6.85 -6.60
C TYR A 22 -6.24 7.91 -6.32
N LEU A 23 -7.10 7.66 -5.33
CA LEU A 23 -8.13 8.62 -4.91
C LEU A 23 -7.49 9.90 -4.37
N GLY A 24 -6.47 9.79 -3.53
CA GLY A 24 -5.73 10.93 -2.97
C GLY A 24 -5.11 11.79 -4.07
N GLN A 25 -4.40 11.19 -5.02
CA GLN A 25 -3.86 11.94 -6.17
C GLN A 25 -4.96 12.57 -7.02
N LYS A 26 -6.07 11.85 -7.26
CA LYS A 26 -7.20 12.37 -8.04
C LYS A 26 -7.87 13.57 -7.37
N LEU A 27 -7.94 13.58 -6.03
CA LEU A 27 -8.50 14.69 -5.25
C LEU A 27 -7.55 15.89 -5.17
N ILE A 28 -6.25 15.65 -4.97
CA ILE A 28 -5.23 16.70 -4.80
C ILE A 28 -4.87 17.34 -6.14
N ALA A 29 -4.61 16.54 -7.16
CA ALA A 29 -4.07 17.00 -8.43
C ALA A 29 -5.18 17.33 -9.42
N LYS A 30 -6.22 18.08 -8.97
CA LYS A 30 -7.39 18.45 -9.79
C LYS A 30 -6.94 19.07 -11.12
N GLY A 31 -7.05 18.31 -12.21
CA GLY A 31 -6.65 18.73 -13.56
C GLY A 31 -5.28 18.26 -14.07
N ARG A 32 -4.50 17.48 -13.29
CA ARG A 32 -3.28 16.81 -13.80
C ARG A 32 -3.53 15.32 -14.01
N PRO A 33 -2.89 14.70 -15.04
CA PRO A 33 -2.98 13.27 -15.24
C PRO A 33 -2.34 12.53 -14.06
N VAL A 34 -3.06 11.52 -13.57
CA VAL A 34 -2.59 10.65 -12.49
C VAL A 34 -1.54 9.70 -13.06
N ASN A 35 -0.33 9.71 -12.50
CA ASN A 35 0.73 8.81 -12.93
C ASN A 35 0.60 7.46 -12.22
N HIS A 36 -0.06 6.51 -12.88
CA HIS A 36 -0.31 5.18 -12.36
C HIS A 36 0.98 4.44 -11.97
N SER A 37 2.08 4.60 -12.71
CA SER A 37 3.35 3.93 -12.39
C SER A 37 3.89 4.38 -11.03
N ILE A 38 3.78 5.66 -10.70
CA ILE A 38 4.21 6.20 -9.41
C ILE A 38 3.33 5.65 -8.28
N ILE A 39 2.01 5.62 -8.49
CA ILE A 39 1.08 5.07 -7.49
C ILE A 39 1.40 3.60 -7.19
N ILE A 40 1.63 2.79 -8.23
CA ILE A 40 1.97 1.37 -8.06
C ILE A 40 3.22 1.22 -7.18
N VAL A 41 4.27 1.98 -7.47
CA VAL A 41 5.54 1.91 -6.72
C VAL A 41 5.34 2.33 -5.26
N ILE A 42 4.65 3.46 -5.01
CA ILE A 42 4.38 3.93 -3.64
C ILE A 42 3.57 2.89 -2.87
N SER A 43 2.50 2.36 -3.48
CA SER A 43 1.61 1.40 -2.82
C SER A 43 2.31 0.08 -2.51
N LEU A 44 3.27 -0.33 -3.34
CA LEU A 44 4.11 -1.50 -3.09
C LEU A 44 5.06 -1.25 -1.90
N ILE A 45 5.69 -0.08 -1.83
CA ILE A 45 6.54 0.32 -0.71
C ILE A 45 5.74 0.35 0.59
N GLU A 46 4.54 0.92 0.59
CA GLU A 46 3.65 0.97 1.75
C GLU A 46 3.22 -0.42 2.22
N ALA A 47 2.89 -1.33 1.29
CA ALA A 47 2.57 -2.71 1.64
C ALA A 47 3.76 -3.43 2.32
N ILE A 48 4.98 -3.25 1.80
CA ILE A 48 6.20 -3.82 2.41
C ILE A 48 6.43 -3.25 3.81
N ILE A 49 6.30 -1.93 3.99
CA ILE A 49 6.44 -1.28 5.29
C ILE A 49 5.38 -1.78 6.27
N GLY A 50 4.13 -1.89 5.84
CA GLY A 50 3.03 -2.39 6.68
C GLY A 50 3.28 -3.81 7.19
N ILE A 51 3.81 -4.69 6.34
CA ILE A 51 4.22 -6.05 6.72
C ILE A 51 5.40 -5.99 7.69
N ALA A 52 6.44 -5.20 7.37
CA ALA A 52 7.60 -5.07 8.23
C ALA A 52 7.20 -4.62 9.64
N LEU A 53 6.32 -3.63 9.78
CA LEU A 53 5.80 -3.17 11.07
C LEU A 53 4.98 -4.24 11.80
N ALA A 54 4.11 -4.96 11.08
CA ALA A 54 3.30 -6.03 11.66
C ALA A 54 4.15 -7.20 12.19
N TYR A 55 5.26 -7.52 11.52
CA TYR A 55 6.16 -8.61 11.91
C TYR A 55 7.19 -8.19 12.96
N TYR A 56 7.77 -6.99 12.84
CA TYR A 56 8.78 -6.51 13.78
C TYR A 56 8.19 -5.94 15.07
N LYS A 57 6.86 -5.75 15.14
CA LYS A 57 6.08 -5.29 16.29
C LYS A 57 6.91 -4.34 17.19
N PRO A 58 7.22 -3.13 16.69
CA PRO A 58 8.12 -2.23 17.39
C PRO A 58 7.64 -2.01 18.85
N PRO A 59 8.55 -1.94 19.84
CA PRO A 59 8.20 -2.02 21.27
C PRO A 59 7.36 -0.84 21.80
N PHE A 60 6.92 0.06 20.93
CA PHE A 60 6.16 1.28 21.21
C PHE A 60 4.75 1.27 20.59
N LEU A 61 4.29 0.12 20.03
CA LEU A 61 2.93 -0.15 19.55
C LEU A 61 2.36 -1.39 20.26
#